data_AF-A0A968I9K0-F1
#
_entry.id   AF-A0A968I9K0-F1
#
_cell.length_a   1.000
_cell.length_b   1.000
_cell.length_c   1.000
_cell.angle_alpha   90.00
_cell.angle_beta   90.00
_cell.angle_gamma   90.00
#
_symmetry.space_group_name_H-M   'P 1'
#
loop_
_entity.id
_entity.type
_entity.pdbx_description
1 polymer ?
#
loop_
_entity_poly.entity_id
_entity_poly.type
_entity_poly.pdbx_seq_one_letter_code
_entity_poly.pdbx_strand_id
1 'polypeptide(L)'
;MADKSEVTFKAKNPLEAVQDPVVLWTGAGVLAAQFGRTALYESSRDTFGKAVWNDTNDKTKGVKYVGKNGQEIPSARTARVLANLGMVVLGTLILTSQKDKDESDIDIFGLGLAGSGAANVVQELFQFYP
;
A
#
# COMPACT_ATOMS: atom_id res chain seq x y z
N MET A 1 -22.52 2.12 32.02
CA MET A 1 -21.07 2.43 31.97
C MET A 1 -20.45 1.37 31.08
N ALA A 2 -20.02 1.74 29.87
CA ALA A 2 -19.40 0.80 28.94
C ALA A 2 -17.96 0.52 29.39
N ASP A 3 -17.68 -0.74 29.71
CA ASP A 3 -16.34 -1.23 29.98
C ASP A 3 -15.55 -1.20 28.67
N LYS A 4 -14.58 -0.28 28.59
CA LYS A 4 -13.63 -0.23 27.48
C LYS A 4 -12.62 -1.33 27.75
N SER A 5 -12.89 -2.53 27.24
CA SER A 5 -11.91 -3.60 27.22
C SER A 5 -10.68 -3.11 26.46
N GLU A 6 -9.64 -2.78 27.22
CA GLU A 6 -8.32 -2.47 26.69
C GLU A 6 -7.87 -3.65 25.82
N VAL A 7 -7.74 -3.41 24.51
CA VAL A 7 -7.05 -4.34 23.61
C VAL A 7 -5.58 -4.32 23.99
N THR A 8 -5.24 -5.12 24.99
CA THR A 8 -3.87 -5.24 25.50
C THR A 8 -3.15 -6.23 24.61
N PHE A 9 -2.45 -5.77 23.58
CA PHE A 9 -1.57 -6.60 22.77
C PHE A 9 -0.35 -7.03 23.60
N LYS A 10 -0.51 -8.08 24.42
CA LYS A 10 0.57 -8.77 25.11
C LYS A 10 1.05 -9.92 24.23
N ALA A 11 1.81 -9.62 23.18
CA ALA A 11 2.60 -10.64 22.50
C ALA A 11 3.72 -11.08 23.46
N LYS A 12 3.53 -12.20 24.16
CA LYS A 12 4.53 -12.77 25.07
C LYS A 12 5.65 -13.51 24.31
N ASN A 13 5.46 -13.83 23.03
CA ASN A 13 6.50 -14.32 22.13
C ASN A 13 6.28 -13.87 20.68
N PRO A 14 7.34 -13.55 19.91
CA PRO A 14 7.23 -13.12 18.51
C PRO A 14 6.67 -14.20 17.59
N LEU A 15 6.79 -15.49 17.95
CA LEU A 15 6.23 -16.59 17.16
C LEU A 15 4.70 -16.64 17.25
N GLU A 16 4.12 -16.28 18.40
CA GLU A 16 2.67 -16.19 18.58
C GLU A 16 2.09 -15.02 17.78
N ALA A 17 2.82 -13.90 17.67
CA ALA A 17 2.40 -12.75 16.87
C ALA A 17 2.35 -13.06 15.36
N VAL A 18 3.21 -13.94 14.84
CA VAL A 18 3.20 -14.35 13.42
C VAL A 18 2.09 -15.37 13.13
N GLN A 19 1.64 -16.09 14.15
CA GLN A 19 0.53 -17.04 14.06
C GLN A 19 -0.83 -16.39 14.35
N ASP A 20 -0.84 -15.14 14.80
CA ASP A 20 -2.06 -14.38 15.04
C ASP A 20 -2.82 -14.18 13.71
N PRO A 21 -4.09 -14.62 13.62
CA PRO A 21 -4.90 -14.44 12.41
C PRO A 21 -4.99 -12.96 11.99
N VAL A 22 -4.95 -12.01 12.92
CA VAL A 22 -4.95 -10.58 12.61
C VAL A 22 -3.70 -10.22 11.80
N VAL A 23 -2.53 -10.67 12.23
CA VAL A 23 -1.26 -10.40 11.55
C VAL A 23 -1.21 -11.10 10.20
N LEU A 24 -1.69 -12.35 10.11
CA LEU A 24 -1.74 -13.11 8.87
C LEU A 24 -2.63 -12.46 7.82
N TRP A 25 -3.86 -12.06 8.18
CA TRP A 25 -4.81 -11.45 7.24
C TRP A 25 -4.42 -10.02 6.86
N THR A 26 -3.86 -9.24 7.79
CA THR A 26 -3.32 -7.90 7.46
C THR A 26 -2.17 -8.06 6.47
N GLY A 27 -1.24 -9.00 6.76
CA GLY A 27 -0.11 -9.30 5.91
C GLY A 27 -0.55 -9.77 4.51
N ALA A 28 -1.56 -10.62 4.43
CA ALA A 28 -2.15 -11.04 3.16
C ALA A 28 -2.72 -9.85 2.37
N GLY A 29 -3.42 -8.92 3.03
CA GLY A 29 -3.91 -7.69 2.41
C GLY A 29 -2.79 -6.81 1.88
N VAL A 30 -1.72 -6.62 2.66
CA VAL A 30 -0.53 -5.85 2.26
C VAL A 30 0.17 -6.51 1.07
N LEU A 31 0.33 -7.84 1.08
CA LEU A 31 0.94 -8.60 0.00
C LEU A 31 0.09 -8.54 -1.27
N ALA A 32 -1.23 -8.72 -1.16
CA ALA A 32 -2.14 -8.60 -2.30
C ALA A 32 -2.07 -7.21 -2.93
N ALA A 33 -2.02 -6.15 -2.11
CA ALA A 33 -1.82 -4.78 -2.57
C ALA A 33 -0.49 -4.63 -3.33
N GLN A 34 0.60 -5.19 -2.77
CA GLN A 34 1.93 -5.07 -3.35
C GLN A 34 2.04 -5.81 -4.69
N PHE A 35 1.51 -7.02 -4.79
CA PHE A 35 1.48 -7.77 -6.05
C PHE A 35 0.55 -7.13 -7.07
N GLY A 36 -0.64 -6.69 -6.68
CA GLY A 36 -1.59 -6.00 -7.55
C GLY A 36 -1.00 -4.72 -8.13
N ARG A 37 -0.34 -3.91 -7.29
CA ARG A 37 0.37 -2.70 -7.73
C ARG A 37 1.50 -3.01 -8.70
N THR A 38 2.33 -4.01 -8.37
CA THR A 38 3.47 -4.39 -9.22
C THR A 38 2.98 -4.82 -10.60
N ALA A 39 1.97 -5.69 -10.66
CA ALA A 39 1.36 -6.12 -11.91
C ALA A 39 0.75 -4.94 -12.69
N LEU A 40 0.06 -4.01 -12.02
CA LEU A 40 -0.51 -2.81 -12.64
C LEU A 40 0.57 -1.92 -13.26
N TYR A 41 1.66 -1.68 -12.53
CA TYR A 41 2.75 -0.83 -13.03
C TYR A 41 3.53 -1.49 -14.16
N GLU A 42 3.69 -2.81 -14.14
CA GLU A 42 4.34 -3.57 -15.21
C GLU A 42 3.50 -3.63 -16.48
N SER A 43 2.21 -3.96 -16.35
CA SER A 43 1.27 -4.02 -17.47
C SER A 43 1.15 -2.68 -18.19
N SER A 44 1.02 -1.59 -17.42
CA SER A 44 0.87 -0.22 -17.92
C SER A 44 2.12 0.63 -17.68
N ARG A 45 3.31 0.09 -17.99
CA ARG A 45 4.58 0.84 -17.88
C ARG A 45 4.58 2.17 -18.64
N ASP A 46 3.79 2.33 -19.69
CA ASP A 46 3.71 3.58 -20.46
C ASP A 46 2.86 4.66 -19.77
N THR A 47 2.15 4.31 -18.70
CA THR A 47 1.38 5.23 -17.85
C THR A 47 2.05 5.45 -16.51
N PHE A 48 2.52 4.38 -15.87
CA PHE A 48 3.11 4.44 -14.53
C PHE A 48 4.63 4.58 -14.53
N GLY A 49 5.29 4.31 -15.66
CA GLY A 49 6.74 4.31 -15.78
C GLY A 49 7.45 3.34 -14.82
N LYS A 50 8.76 3.22 -14.97
CA LYS A 50 9.66 2.63 -13.98
C LYS A 50 10.42 3.76 -13.29
N ALA A 51 10.45 3.76 -11.97
CA ALA A 51 11.24 4.70 -11.19
C ALA A 51 12.74 4.43 -11.43
N VAL A 52 13.47 5.44 -11.87
CA VAL A 52 14.91 5.39 -12.12
C VAL A 52 15.52 6.65 -11.52
N TRP A 53 16.66 6.50 -10.86
CA TRP A 53 17.43 7.63 -10.37
C TRP A 53 17.83 8.53 -11.54
N ASN A 54 17.73 9.85 -11.33
CA ASN A 54 18.18 10.77 -12.36
C ASN A 54 19.71 10.68 -12.46
N ASP A 55 20.22 10.10 -13.55
CA ASP A 55 21.62 9.70 -13.76
C ASP A 55 22.61 10.88 -13.90
N THR A 56 22.18 12.09 -13.49
CA THR A 56 22.96 13.32 -13.65
C THR A 56 23.70 13.67 -12.36
N ASN A 57 24.67 12.86 -11.89
CA ASN A 57 25.65 13.16 -10.81
C ASN A 57 25.16 13.86 -9.52
N ASP A 58 23.86 14.01 -9.34
CA ASP A 58 23.24 14.97 -8.44
C ASP A 58 22.01 14.27 -7.86
N LYS A 59 22.28 13.55 -6.77
CA LYS A 59 21.27 12.80 -6.00
C LYS A 59 20.17 13.72 -5.44
N THR A 60 20.30 15.04 -5.59
CA THR A 60 19.29 16.03 -5.22
C THR A 60 18.16 16.16 -6.23
N LYS A 61 18.32 15.64 -7.48
CA LYS A 61 17.32 15.79 -8.55
C LYS A 61 16.19 14.76 -8.55
N GLY A 62 16.12 13.91 -7.53
CA GLY A 62 15.01 12.98 -7.31
C GLY A 62 14.90 11.85 -8.34
N VAL A 63 13.72 11.25 -8.39
CA VAL A 63 13.41 10.08 -9.24
C VAL A 63 12.64 10.51 -10.49
N LYS A 64 13.04 9.99 -11.66
CA LYS A 64 12.29 10.10 -12.91
C LYS A 64 11.59 8.79 -13.24
N TYR A 65 10.50 8.86 -14.00
CA TYR A 65 9.73 7.68 -14.40
C TYR A 65 9.88 7.46 -15.90
N VAL A 66 10.34 6.26 -16.30
CA VAL A 66 10.60 5.93 -17.71
C VAL A 66 9.67 4.83 -18.22
N GLY A 67 9.09 5.05 -19.40
CA GLY A 67 8.20 4.09 -20.08
C GLY A 67 8.92 2.85 -20.60
N LYS A 68 8.22 2.01 -21.38
CA LYS A 68 8.84 0.81 -21.98
C LYS A 68 9.97 1.16 -22.96
N ASN A 69 9.81 2.26 -23.69
CA ASN A 69 10.76 2.71 -24.70
C ASN A 69 11.84 3.67 -24.16
N GLY A 70 11.94 3.83 -22.83
CA GLY A 70 12.92 4.72 -22.20
C GLY A 70 12.56 6.20 -22.20
N GLN A 71 11.44 6.59 -22.81
CA GLN A 71 10.91 7.96 -22.71
C GLN A 71 10.51 8.31 -21.28
N GLU A 72 10.75 9.55 -20.87
CA GLU A 72 10.27 10.05 -19.58
C GLU A 72 8.76 10.26 -19.63
N ILE A 73 8.08 9.90 -18.55
CA ILE A 73 6.64 10.09 -18.37
C ILE A 73 6.45 11.05 -17.18
N PRO A 74 6.33 12.37 -17.43
CA PRO A 74 6.21 13.35 -16.36
C PRO A 74 4.94 13.16 -15.50
N SER A 75 3.88 12.64 -16.10
CA SER A 75 2.59 12.37 -15.44
C SER A 75 2.55 11.06 -14.66
N ALA A 76 3.58 10.22 -14.76
CA ALA A 76 3.61 8.90 -14.12
C ALA A 76 3.51 8.99 -12.59
N ARG A 77 4.13 10.00 -11.99
CA ARG A 77 4.04 10.24 -10.55
C ARG A 77 2.59 10.47 -10.12
N THR A 78 1.88 11.36 -10.81
CA THR A 78 0.48 11.64 -10.55
C THR A 78 -0.38 10.40 -10.76
N ALA A 79 -0.14 9.65 -11.84
CA ALA A 79 -0.86 8.41 -12.12
C ALA A 79 -0.67 7.38 -11.01
N ARG A 80 0.56 7.22 -10.49
CA ARG A 80 0.84 6.32 -9.38
C ARG A 80 0.18 6.74 -8.08
N VAL A 81 0.22 8.04 -7.74
CA VAL A 81 -0.48 8.58 -6.57
C VAL A 81 -1.98 8.29 -6.68
N LEU A 82 -2.60 8.55 -7.84
CA LEU A 82 -4.01 8.27 -8.07
C LEU A 82 -4.34 6.77 -7.98
N ALA A 83 -3.49 5.90 -8.54
CA ALA A 83 -3.67 4.46 -8.44
C ALA A 83 -3.57 3.97 -6.99
N ASN A 84 -2.61 4.48 -6.22
CA ASN A 84 -2.45 4.14 -4.81
C ASN A 84 -3.61 4.68 -3.95
N LEU A 85 -4.11 5.89 -4.24
CA LEU A 85 -5.35 6.40 -3.63
C LEU A 85 -6.56 5.54 -4.00
N GLY A 86 -6.64 5.05 -5.24
CA GLY A 86 -7.64 4.07 -5.66
C GLY A 86 -7.58 2.78 -4.83
N MET A 87 -6.39 2.29 -4.49
CA MET A 87 -6.23 1.15 -3.58
C MET A 87 -6.66 1.47 -2.15
N VAL A 88 -6.41 2.69 -1.65
CA VAL A 88 -6.93 3.14 -0.34
C VAL A 88 -8.44 3.10 -0.33
N VAL A 89 -9.07 3.66 -1.37
CA VAL A 89 -10.54 3.66 -1.50
C VAL A 89 -11.06 2.23 -1.60
N LEU A 90 -10.44 1.37 -2.41
CA LEU A 90 -10.85 -0.04 -2.54
C LEU A 90 -10.73 -0.79 -1.21
N GLY A 91 -9.61 -0.65 -0.49
CA GLY A 91 -9.43 -1.26 0.83
C GLY A 91 -10.45 -0.73 1.86
N THR A 92 -10.75 0.57 1.81
CA THR A 92 -11.79 1.20 2.63
C THR A 92 -13.19 0.68 2.29
N LEU A 93 -13.49 0.46 1.01
CA LEU A 93 -14.77 -0.11 0.59
C LEU A 93 -14.92 -1.54 1.12
N ILE A 94 -13.88 -2.37 0.97
CA ILE A 94 -13.83 -3.73 1.54
C ILE A 94 -14.10 -3.71 3.04
N LEU A 95 -13.45 -2.79 3.78
CA LEU A 95 -13.71 -2.57 5.21
C LEU A 95 -15.19 -2.24 5.50
N THR A 96 -15.82 -1.43 4.66
CA THR A 96 -17.21 -1.00 4.86
C THR A 96 -18.26 -1.96 4.30
N SER A 97 -17.87 -2.96 3.52
CA SER A 97 -18.80 -3.93 2.90
C SER A 97 -19.24 -5.05 3.85
N GLN A 98 -18.61 -5.23 5.02
CA GLN A 98 -18.93 -6.28 6.00
C GLN A 98 -19.88 -5.81 7.11
N LYS A 99 -20.75 -4.82 6.86
CA LYS A 99 -21.60 -4.12 7.88
C LYS A 99 -22.52 -4.98 8.75
N ASP A 100 -22.65 -6.29 8.50
CA ASP A 100 -23.58 -7.18 9.21
C ASP A 100 -22.89 -8.16 10.18
N LYS A 101 -21.59 -8.02 10.44
CA LYS A 101 -20.89 -8.81 11.47
C LYS A 101 -20.51 -7.90 12.63
N ASP A 102 -20.72 -8.41 13.85
CA ASP A 102 -20.52 -7.71 15.12
C ASP A 102 -19.28 -6.79 15.10
N GLU A 103 -19.39 -5.62 15.74
CA GLU A 103 -18.46 -4.48 15.75
C GLU A 103 -16.97 -4.80 16.06
N SER A 104 -16.61 -6.06 16.30
CA SER A 104 -15.26 -6.57 16.51
C SER A 104 -14.56 -7.13 15.25
N ASP A 105 -15.29 -7.45 14.18
CA ASP A 105 -14.71 -7.99 12.93
C ASP A 105 -14.42 -6.84 11.95
N ILE A 106 -13.44 -6.00 12.30
CA ILE A 106 -12.82 -5.14 11.28
C ILE A 106 -12.28 -6.07 10.18
N ASP A 107 -12.57 -5.80 8.91
CA ASP A 107 -12.02 -6.60 7.82
C ASP A 107 -10.51 -6.34 7.69
N ILE A 108 -9.74 -7.08 8.48
CA ILE A 108 -8.30 -6.89 8.66
C ILE A 108 -7.54 -7.02 7.32
N PHE A 109 -8.11 -7.74 6.34
CA PHE A 109 -7.60 -7.77 4.97
C PHE A 109 -7.75 -6.43 4.25
N GLY A 110 -8.94 -5.81 4.35
CA GLY A 110 -9.20 -4.46 3.84
C GLY A 110 -8.31 -3.40 4.48
N LEU A 111 -8.00 -3.52 5.78
CA LEU A 111 -7.03 -2.68 6.48
C LEU A 111 -5.62 -2.83 5.89
N GLY A 112 -5.16 -4.05 5.64
CA GLY A 112 -3.86 -4.30 4.99
C GLY A 112 -3.77 -3.69 3.59
N LEU A 113 -4.83 -3.82 2.79
CA LEU A 113 -4.91 -3.20 1.47
C LEU A 113 -4.87 -1.67 1.54
N ALA A 114 -5.71 -1.06 2.39
CA ALA A 114 -5.79 0.38 2.54
C ALA A 114 -4.49 0.97 3.10
N GLY A 115 -3.90 0.31 4.10
CA GLY A 115 -2.62 0.71 4.70
C GLY A 115 -1.47 0.66 3.68
N SER A 116 -1.40 -0.37 2.85
CA SER A 116 -0.41 -0.46 1.78
C SER A 116 -0.61 0.64 0.72
N GLY A 117 -1.85 0.92 0.31
CA GLY A 117 -2.16 2.04 -0.58
C GLY A 117 -1.66 3.38 -0.01
N ALA A 118 -1.96 3.65 1.25
CA ALA A 118 -1.57 4.89 1.92
C ALA A 118 -0.04 5.03 2.06
N ALA A 119 0.65 3.96 2.46
CA ALA A 119 2.11 3.94 2.54
C ALA A 119 2.75 4.25 1.18
N ASN A 120 2.21 3.70 0.10
CA ASN A 120 2.69 3.96 -1.25
C ASN A 120 2.39 5.40 -1.72
N VAL A 121 1.28 6.01 -1.31
CA VAL A 121 1.04 7.46 -1.57
C VAL A 121 2.13 8.29 -0.90
N VAL A 122 2.41 8.04 0.38
CA VAL A 122 3.48 8.74 1.12
C VAL A 122 4.83 8.54 0.41
N GLN A 123 5.14 7.32 -0.01
CA GLN A 123 6.36 7.02 -0.73
C GLN A 123 6.50 7.84 -2.02
N GLU A 124 5.44 7.94 -2.84
CA GLU A 124 5.44 8.71 -4.09
C GLU A 124 5.47 10.23 -3.86
N LEU A 125 4.89 10.71 -2.76
CA LEU A 125 4.91 12.12 -2.39
C LEU A 125 6.29 12.58 -1.89
N PHE A 126 6.97 11.76 -1.10
CA PHE A 126 8.27 12.11 -0.51
C PHE A 126 9.48 11.48 -1.23
N GLN A 127 9.24 10.70 -2.30
CA GLN A 127 10.28 10.04 -3.10
C GLN A 127 11.24 9.17 -2.28
N PHE A 128 10.73 8.48 -1.24
CA PHE A 128 11.52 7.49 -0.51
C PHE A 128 11.71 6.22 -1.37
N TYR A 129 12.73 6.22 -2.21
CA TYR A 129 13.12 5.05 -2.97
C TYR A 129 14.41 4.46 -2.37
N PRO A 130 14.44 3.16 -2.04
CA PRO A 130 15.66 2.49 -1.59
C PRO A 130 16.71 2.39 -2.70
#